data_AF-A0A178LL97-F1
#
_entry.id   AF-A0A178LL97-F1
#
_cell.length_a   1.000
_cell.length_b   1.000
_cell.length_c   1.000
_cell.angle_alpha   90.00
_cell.angle_beta   90.00
_cell.angle_gamma   90.00
#
_symmetry.space_group_name_H-M   'P 1'
#
loop_
_entity.id
_entity.type
_entity.pdbx_description
1 polymer ?
#
loop_
_entity_poly.entity_id
_entity_poly.type
_entity_poly.pdbx_seq_one_letter_code
_entity_poly.pdbx_strand_id
1 'polypeptide(L)'
;MIDSVELEAAIAAVYAAQLPIPAWWPAEARAAFIEEYASEAAGTVLSEMDAVVDRMGDWAARSQVSGADKTTVIASAQQVLLDEACSEVQYDLTELIASRSAELMAEAVFDHGPPHAQHHVVWPVER
;
A
#
# COMPACT_ATOMS: atom_id res chain seq x y z
N MET A 1 -11.89 7.08 -19.53
CA MET A 1 -11.78 5.97 -18.56
C MET A 1 -10.33 5.97 -18.12
N ILE A 2 -10.09 5.98 -16.81
CA ILE A 2 -8.72 5.88 -16.30
C ILE A 2 -8.23 4.46 -16.62
N ASP A 3 -7.00 4.34 -17.10
CA ASP A 3 -6.37 3.04 -17.34
C ASP A 3 -5.94 2.44 -15.99
N SER A 4 -6.37 1.22 -15.69
CA SER A 4 -6.07 0.56 -14.41
C SER A 4 -4.57 0.40 -14.22
N VAL A 5 -3.85 0.02 -15.27
CA VAL A 5 -2.42 -0.25 -15.20
C VAL A 5 -1.64 1.04 -14.98
N GLU A 6 -2.03 2.13 -15.63
CA GLU A 6 -1.46 3.46 -15.41
C GLU A 6 -1.71 3.95 -13.96
N LEU A 7 -2.92 3.73 -13.43
CA LEU A 7 -3.26 4.10 -12.06
C LEU A 7 -2.48 3.29 -11.03
N GLU A 8 -2.39 1.97 -11.20
CA GLU A 8 -1.60 1.07 -10.37
C GLU A 8 -0.12 1.49 -10.36
N ALA A 9 0.45 1.77 -11.53
CA ALA A 9 1.82 2.23 -11.66
C ALA A 9 2.05 3.59 -10.96
N ALA A 10 1.10 4.52 -11.06
CA ALA A 10 1.18 5.80 -10.39
C ALA A 10 1.13 5.67 -8.86
N ILE A 11 0.23 4.82 -8.34
CA ILE A 11 0.14 4.55 -6.89
C ILE A 11 1.40 3.85 -6.39
N ALA A 12 1.90 2.85 -7.12
CA ALA A 12 3.14 2.16 -6.78
C ALA A 12 4.34 3.12 -6.71
N ALA A 13 4.43 4.08 -7.64
CA ALA A 13 5.46 5.11 -7.61
C ALA A 13 5.35 6.02 -6.38
N VAL A 14 4.13 6.39 -5.99
CA VAL A 14 3.86 7.17 -4.77
C VAL A 14 4.28 6.37 -3.53
N TYR A 15 3.89 5.11 -3.43
CA TYR A 15 4.24 4.24 -2.31
C TYR A 15 5.74 4.05 -2.17
N ALA A 16 6.44 3.81 -3.29
CA ALA A 16 7.89 3.69 -3.32
C ALA A 16 8.62 4.96 -2.83
N ALA A 17 8.04 6.15 -3.07
CA ALA A 17 8.63 7.43 -2.70
C ALA A 17 8.29 7.87 -1.27
N GLN A 18 7.09 7.55 -0.78
CA GLN A 18 6.52 8.18 0.41
C GLN A 18 6.36 7.24 1.61
N LEU A 19 6.27 5.92 1.39
CA LEU A 19 6.11 5.00 2.50
C LEU A 19 7.43 4.79 3.26
N PRO A 20 7.40 4.76 4.61
CA PRO A 20 8.58 4.54 5.44
C PRO A 20 8.97 3.05 5.47
N ILE A 21 9.12 2.41 4.31
CA ILE A 21 9.51 1.01 4.20
C ILE A 21 10.99 0.87 4.62
N PRO A 22 11.32 -0.01 5.57
CA PRO A 22 12.70 -0.14 6.04
C PRO A 22 13.67 -0.59 4.94
N ALA A 23 14.85 0.03 4.90
CA ALA A 23 15.87 -0.27 3.88
C ALA A 23 16.46 -1.70 3.98
N TRP A 24 16.27 -2.39 5.11
CA TRP A 24 16.72 -3.77 5.31
C TRP A 24 15.76 -4.80 4.71
N TRP A 25 14.54 -4.41 4.31
CA TRP A 25 13.63 -5.34 3.63
C TRP A 25 14.28 -5.87 2.34
N PRO A 26 14.16 -7.18 2.07
CA PRO A 26 14.56 -7.75 0.79
C PRO A 26 13.91 -6.99 -0.38
N ALA A 27 14.64 -6.83 -1.48
CA ALA A 27 14.17 -6.04 -2.61
C ALA A 27 12.88 -6.63 -3.21
N GLU A 28 12.79 -7.95 -3.24
CA GLU A 28 11.65 -8.73 -3.72
C GLU A 28 10.45 -8.57 -2.79
N ALA A 29 10.65 -8.61 -1.46
CA ALA A 29 9.59 -8.42 -0.47
C ALA A 29 9.02 -7.00 -0.52
N ARG A 30 9.90 -6.00 -0.68
CA ARG A 30 9.49 -4.60 -0.89
C ARG A 30 8.70 -4.42 -2.17
N ALA A 31 9.16 -5.00 -3.29
CA ALA A 31 8.48 -4.90 -4.57
C ALA A 31 7.09 -5.55 -4.53
N ALA A 32 7.01 -6.78 -3.99
CA ALA A 32 5.75 -7.50 -3.85
C ALA A 32 4.73 -6.74 -2.98
N PHE A 33 5.18 -6.19 -1.85
CA PHE A 33 4.33 -5.35 -0.99
C PHE A 33 3.79 -4.14 -1.75
N ILE A 34 4.65 -3.38 -2.43
CA ILE A 34 4.23 -2.18 -3.16
C ILE A 34 3.25 -2.53 -4.29
N GLU A 35 3.52 -3.59 -5.05
CA GLU A 35 2.67 -4.03 -6.16
C GLU A 35 1.28 -4.47 -5.68
N GLU A 36 1.23 -5.33 -4.64
CA GLU A 36 -0.01 -5.84 -4.06
C GLU A 36 -0.91 -4.70 -3.56
N TYR A 37 -0.37 -3.83 -2.70
CA TYR A 37 -1.15 -2.74 -2.11
C TYR A 37 -1.46 -1.61 -3.09
N ALA A 38 -0.63 -1.41 -4.13
CA ALA A 38 -0.97 -0.46 -5.20
C ALA A 38 -2.13 -0.97 -6.06
N SER A 39 -2.17 -2.28 -6.33
CA SER A 39 -3.28 -2.91 -7.07
C SER A 39 -4.60 -2.85 -6.29
N GLU A 40 -4.57 -3.15 -4.99
CA GLU A 40 -5.75 -3.04 -4.12
C GLU A 40 -6.27 -1.59 -4.04
N ALA A 41 -5.37 -0.62 -3.87
CA ALA A 41 -5.73 0.80 -3.83
C ALA A 41 -6.31 1.27 -5.16
N ALA A 42 -5.73 0.87 -6.29
CA ALA A 42 -6.27 1.19 -7.61
C ALA A 42 -7.68 0.62 -7.81
N GLY A 43 -7.90 -0.65 -7.44
CA GLY A 43 -9.21 -1.29 -7.52
C GLY A 43 -10.26 -0.56 -6.70
N THR A 44 -9.89 -0.14 -5.48
CA THR A 44 -10.76 0.67 -4.61
C THR A 44 -11.11 2.01 -5.25
N VAL A 45 -10.10 2.74 -5.77
CA VAL A 45 -10.30 4.04 -6.44
C VAL A 45 -11.23 3.91 -7.63
N LEU A 46 -11.04 2.89 -8.48
CA LEU A 46 -11.89 2.67 -9.66
C LEU A 46 -13.34 2.35 -9.25
N SER A 47 -13.53 1.49 -8.25
CA SER A 47 -14.86 1.16 -7.72
C SER A 47 -15.58 2.37 -7.14
N GLU A 48 -14.88 3.20 -6.36
CA GLU A 48 -15.44 4.43 -5.80
C GLU A 48 -15.77 5.46 -6.89
N MET A 49 -14.91 5.57 -7.92
CA MET A 49 -15.18 6.43 -9.07
C MET A 49 -16.45 6.00 -9.81
N ASP A 50 -16.64 4.71 -10.06
CA ASP A 50 -17.86 4.19 -10.69
C ASP A 50 -19.10 4.49 -9.83
N ALA A 51 -19.02 4.27 -8.52
CA ALA A 51 -20.11 4.58 -7.59
C ALA A 51 -20.44 6.09 -7.54
N VAL A 52 -19.43 6.95 -7.66
CA VAL A 52 -19.60 8.41 -7.74
C VAL A 52 -20.24 8.81 -9.06
N VAL A 53 -19.83 8.22 -10.18
CA VAL A 53 -20.43 8.45 -11.50
C VAL A 53 -21.90 8.06 -11.50
N ASP A 54 -22.24 6.88 -10.97
CA ASP A 54 -23.61 6.41 -10.83
C ASP A 54 -24.46 7.38 -10.01
N ARG A 55 -23.96 7.77 -8.82
CA ARG A 55 -24.64 8.70 -7.92
C ARG A 55 -24.85 10.09 -8.56
N MET A 56 -23.87 10.58 -9.33
CA MET A 56 -23.99 11.83 -10.05
C MET A 56 -24.99 11.74 -11.21
N GLY A 57 -25.03 10.64 -11.96
CA GLY A 57 -26.02 10.41 -13.01
C GLY A 57 -27.44 10.41 -12.45
N ASP A 58 -27.61 9.73 -11.32
CA ASP A 58 -28.83 9.68 -10.53
C ASP A 58 -29.27 11.06 -10.03
N TRP A 59 -28.32 11.86 -9.54
CA TRP A 59 -28.58 13.22 -9.10
C TRP A 59 -28.93 14.16 -10.26
N ALA A 60 -28.20 14.05 -11.38
CA ALA A 60 -28.44 14.84 -12.58
C ALA A 60 -29.83 14.57 -13.19
N ALA A 61 -30.28 13.32 -13.16
CA ALA A 61 -31.64 12.95 -13.57
C ALA A 61 -32.74 13.58 -12.68
N ARG A 62 -32.40 13.95 -11.43
CA ARG A 62 -33.33 14.48 -10.42
C ARG A 62 -33.22 16.00 -10.18
N SER A 63 -32.16 16.65 -10.63
CA SER A 63 -31.80 18.01 -10.17
C SER A 63 -32.10 19.11 -11.19
N GLN A 64 -33.10 19.95 -10.91
CA GLN A 64 -33.31 21.26 -11.54
C GLN A 64 -32.95 22.42 -10.57
N VAL A 65 -31.68 22.54 -10.14
CA VAL A 65 -31.32 23.55 -9.12
C VAL A 65 -30.11 24.43 -9.52
N SER A 66 -30.36 25.75 -9.47
CA SER A 66 -29.45 26.87 -9.71
C SER A 66 -28.30 26.97 -8.68
N GLY A 67 -27.17 27.49 -9.13
CA GLY A 67 -25.86 27.38 -8.46
C GLY A 67 -25.25 28.67 -7.90
N ALA A 68 -23.91 28.63 -7.91
CA ALA A 68 -22.88 29.58 -7.46
C ALA A 68 -22.36 29.43 -6.01
N ASP A 69 -23.15 29.62 -4.95
CA ASP A 69 -22.60 29.61 -3.57
C ASP A 69 -22.22 28.21 -3.03
N LYS A 70 -22.58 27.14 -3.73
CA LYS A 70 -22.29 25.76 -3.32
C LYS A 70 -20.84 25.35 -3.54
N THR A 71 -20.15 25.89 -4.55
CA THR A 71 -18.86 25.35 -5.01
C THR A 71 -17.74 25.53 -3.99
N THR A 72 -17.67 26.67 -3.32
CA THR A 72 -16.61 26.95 -2.33
C THR A 72 -16.79 26.09 -1.08
N VAL A 73 -18.03 25.95 -0.58
CA VAL A 73 -18.33 25.10 0.58
C VAL A 73 -18.07 23.63 0.27
N ILE A 74 -18.44 23.17 -0.93
CA ILE A 74 -18.16 21.81 -1.39
C ILE A 74 -16.65 21.57 -1.48
N ALA A 75 -15.88 22.50 -2.05
CA ALA A 75 -14.43 22.36 -2.17
C ALA A 75 -13.75 22.29 -0.79
N SER A 76 -14.15 23.13 0.16
CA SER A 76 -13.60 23.07 1.53
C SER A 76 -13.96 21.78 2.25
N ALA A 77 -15.22 21.31 2.11
CA ALA A 77 -15.63 20.03 2.69
C ALA A 77 -14.89 18.85 2.05
N GLN A 78 -14.69 18.87 0.74
CA GLN A 78 -13.88 17.87 0.03
C GLN A 78 -12.44 17.86 0.52
N GLN A 79 -11.81 19.03 0.74
CA GLN A 79 -10.44 19.09 1.24
C GLN A 79 -10.31 18.46 2.63
N VAL A 80 -11.22 18.75 3.56
CA VAL A 80 -11.19 18.15 4.91
C VAL A 80 -11.35 16.63 4.84
N LEU A 81 -12.28 16.14 4.00
CA LEU A 81 -12.48 14.71 3.80
C LEU A 81 -11.26 14.04 3.14
N LEU A 82 -10.60 14.74 2.21
CA LEU A 82 -9.36 14.27 1.59
C LEU A 82 -8.23 14.19 2.61
N ASP A 83 -8.07 15.20 3.47
CA ASP A 83 -7.03 15.21 4.51
C ASP A 83 -7.24 14.07 5.53
N GLU A 84 -8.49 13.83 5.92
CA GLU A 84 -8.86 12.70 6.80
C GLU A 84 -8.56 11.36 6.13
N ALA A 85 -9.02 11.15 4.90
CA ALA A 85 -8.78 9.91 4.16
C ALA A 85 -7.28 9.68 3.92
N CYS A 86 -6.49 10.72 3.63
CA CYS A 86 -5.04 10.61 3.52
C CYS A 86 -4.41 10.16 4.85
N SER A 87 -4.89 10.70 5.97
CA SER A 87 -4.37 10.36 7.29
C SER A 87 -4.70 8.92 7.67
N GLU A 88 -5.92 8.46 7.38
CA GLU A 88 -6.36 7.07 7.59
C GLU A 88 -5.53 6.09 6.77
N VAL A 89 -5.42 6.31 5.45
CA VAL A 89 -4.60 5.47 4.57
C VAL A 89 -3.14 5.43 5.02
N GLN A 90 -2.59 6.57 5.45
CA GLN A 90 -1.22 6.61 5.95
C GLN A 90 -1.05 5.80 7.25
N TYR A 91 -2.02 5.86 8.14
CA TYR A 91 -2.02 5.08 9.38
C TYR A 91 -2.05 3.58 9.08
N ASP A 92 -2.99 3.14 8.26
CA ASP A 92 -3.17 1.73 7.90
C ASP A 92 -1.92 1.16 7.23
N LEU A 93 -1.37 1.88 6.25
CA LEU A 93 -0.13 1.45 5.57
C LEU A 93 1.05 1.39 6.55
N THR A 94 1.11 2.29 7.54
CA THR A 94 2.15 2.25 8.57
C THR A 94 2.01 1.02 9.47
N GLU A 95 0.78 0.66 9.86
CA GLU A 95 0.50 -0.53 10.65
C GLU A 95 0.84 -1.82 9.89
N LEU A 96 0.49 -1.87 8.60
CA LEU A 96 0.82 -3.00 7.72
C LEU A 96 2.32 -3.15 7.53
N ILE A 97 3.05 -2.05 7.32
CA ILE A 97 4.52 -2.07 7.24
C ILE A 97 5.12 -2.57 8.55
N ALA A 98 4.61 -2.15 9.71
CA ALA A 98 5.08 -2.62 11.01
C ALA A 98 4.85 -4.13 11.19
N SER A 99 3.66 -4.59 10.82
CA SER A 99 3.26 -6.01 10.89
C SER A 99 4.14 -6.88 9.98
N ARG A 100 4.27 -6.49 8.71
CA ARG A 100 5.12 -7.19 7.75
C ARG A 100 6.60 -7.15 8.14
N SER A 101 7.05 -6.07 8.78
CA SER A 101 8.40 -5.98 9.31
C SER A 101 8.64 -7.02 10.42
N ALA A 102 7.68 -7.21 11.32
CA ALA A 102 7.80 -8.22 12.38
C ALA A 102 7.86 -9.64 11.80
N GLU A 103 7.05 -9.93 10.77
CA GLU A 103 7.06 -11.21 10.06
C GLU A 103 8.41 -11.48 9.39
N LEU A 104 8.94 -10.52 8.61
CA LEU A 104 10.23 -10.66 7.94
C LEU A 104 11.38 -10.81 8.93
N MET A 105 11.34 -10.12 10.07
CA MET A 105 12.33 -10.31 11.12
C MET A 105 12.23 -11.69 11.77
N ALA A 106 11.02 -12.19 12.02
CA ALA A 106 10.84 -13.55 12.52
C ALA A 106 11.38 -14.58 11.52
N GLU A 107 11.05 -14.45 10.24
CA GLU A 107 11.57 -15.31 9.18
C GLU A 107 13.10 -15.30 9.14
N ALA A 108 13.73 -14.13 9.17
CA ALA A 108 15.19 -14.01 9.18
C ALA A 108 15.85 -14.58 10.45
N VAL A 109 15.17 -14.56 11.61
CA VAL A 109 15.67 -15.15 12.86
C VAL A 109 15.55 -16.68 12.84
N PHE A 110 14.52 -17.23 12.20
CA PHE A 110 14.27 -18.67 12.11
C PHE A 110 14.84 -19.33 10.85
N ASP A 111 15.38 -18.56 9.90
CA ASP A 111 16.13 -19.05 8.74
C ASP A 111 17.49 -19.60 9.20
N HIS A 112 17.43 -20.72 9.90
CA HIS A 112 18.56 -21.56 10.26
C HIS A 112 18.85 -22.48 9.07
N GLY A 113 19.67 -22.01 8.13
CA GLY A 113 20.28 -22.88 7.13
C GLY A 113 20.90 -24.12 7.81
N PRO A 114 20.87 -25.30 7.16
CA PRO A 114 21.26 -26.56 7.80
C PRO A 114 22.68 -26.45 8.36
N PRO A 115 22.96 -27.02 9.55
CA PRO A 115 24.32 -27.04 10.07
C PRO A 115 25.17 -27.83 9.09
N HIS A 116 26.09 -27.16 8.39
CA HIS A 116 27.09 -27.84 7.58
C HIS A 116 27.80 -28.86 8.47
N ALA A 117 27.62 -30.13 8.11
CA ALA A 117 28.10 -31.26 8.87
C ALA A 117 29.63 -31.23 9.02
N GLN A 118 30.06 -31.25 10.28
CA GLN A 118 31.22 -31.98 10.82
C GLN A 118 32.57 -31.70 10.15
N HIS A 119 33.30 -30.71 10.68
CA HIS A 119 34.77 -30.82 10.72
C HIS A 119 35.14 -32.05 11.56
N HIS A 120 35.46 -33.13 10.87
CA HIS A 120 36.02 -34.33 11.46
C HIS A 120 37.43 -33.98 11.97
N VAL A 121 37.54 -33.59 13.24
CA VAL A 121 38.83 -33.46 13.92
C VAL A 121 39.32 -34.87 14.23
N VAL A 122 40.09 -35.43 13.30
CA VAL A 122 40.89 -36.64 13.56
C VAL A 122 42.07 -36.21 14.43
N TRP A 123 42.03 -36.59 15.70
CA TRP A 123 43.20 -36.52 16.57
C TRP A 123 44.17 -37.64 16.20
N PRO A 124 45.45 -37.36 15.90
CA PRO A 124 46.44 -38.42 15.78
C PRO A 124 46.73 -38.97 17.19
N VAL A 125 46.49 -40.27 17.38
CA VAL A 125 46.95 -41.02 18.55
C VAL A 125 48.46 -41.20 18.43
N GLU A 126 49.19 -40.78 19.47
CA GLU A 126 50.64 -40.91 19.59
C GLU A 126 51.10 -42.38 19.57
N ARG A 127 52.28 -42.59 18.97
CA ARG A 127 53.21 -43.64 19.40
C ARG A 127 54.65 -43.24 19.14
#